data_AF-A0A8J7AHU4-F1
#
_entry.id   AF-A0A8J7AHU4-F1
#
_cell.length_a   1.000
_cell.length_b   1.000
_cell.length_c   1.000
_cell.angle_alpha   90.00
_cell.angle_beta   90.00
_cell.angle_gamma   90.00
#
_symmetry.space_group_name_H-M   'P 1'
#
loop_
_entity.id
_entity.type
_entity.pdbx_description
1 polymer ?
#
loop_
_entity_poly.entity_id
_entity_poly.type
_entity_poly.pdbx_seq_one_letter_code
_entity_poly.pdbx_strand_id
1 'polypeptide(L)' 'MAIFRQYIAPLLAVLVFFIALVAVSARIFLPSDMAAPAPIEEVGVSVPATPAVPPAVNNSAS' A
#
# COMPACT_ATOMS: atom_id res chain seq x y z
N MET A 1 -29.01 23.62 32.98
CA MET A 1 -29.69 22.50 32.27
C MET A 1 -28.84 21.23 32.36
N ALA A 2 -28.82 20.61 33.54
CA ALA A 2 -27.93 19.47 33.82
C ALA A 2 -28.39 18.17 33.14
N ILE A 3 -29.71 17.99 32.97
CA ILE A 3 -30.31 16.77 32.41
C ILE A 3 -29.82 16.49 30.98
N PHE A 4 -29.74 17.53 30.15
CA PHE A 4 -29.30 17.35 28.77
C PHE A 4 -27.87 16.82 28.71
N ARG A 5 -26.95 17.43 29.46
CA ARG A 5 -25.55 16.99 29.47
C ARG A 5 -25.33 15.69 30.26
N GLN A 6 -26.14 15.41 31.29
CA GLN A 6 -25.94 14.26 32.16
C GLN A 6 -26.49 12.96 31.60
N TYR A 7 -27.44 13.02 30.66
CA TYR A 7 -27.99 11.83 30.00
C TYR A 7 -27.69 11.79 28.50
N ILE A 8 -27.87 12.89 27.77
CA ILE A 8 -27.63 12.90 26.32
C ILE A 8 -26.13 12.80 26.02
N ALA A 9 -25.26 13.53 26.73
CA ALA A 9 -23.82 13.44 26.46
C ALA A 9 -23.23 12.03 26.69
N PRO A 10 -23.50 11.33 27.81
CA PRO A 10 -23.02 9.96 27.98
C PRO A 10 -23.67 8.97 27.01
N LEU A 11 -24.95 9.14 26.64
CA LEU A 11 -25.60 8.29 25.64
C LEU A 11 -24.94 8.47 24.27
N LEU A 12 -24.68 9.71 23.84
CA LEU A 12 -23.95 10.00 22.60
C LEU A 12 -22.52 9.45 22.64
N ALA A 13 -21.83 9.54 23.77
CA ALA A 13 -20.49 8.98 23.90
C ALA A 13 -20.48 7.47 23.65
N VAL A 14 -21.42 6.74 24.25
CA VAL A 14 -21.58 5.29 24.02
C VAL A 14 -21.97 4.99 22.57
N LEU A 15 -22.91 5.75 22.01
CA LEU A 15 -23.35 5.57 20.61
C LEU A 15 -22.19 5.78 19.62
N VAL A 16 -21.44 6.88 19.78
CA VAL A 16 -20.27 7.19 18.94
C VAL A 16 -19.17 6.15 19.16
N PHE A 17 -18.97 5.69 20.39
CA PHE A 17 -18.01 4.63 20.70
C PHE A 17 -18.34 3.35 19.93
N PHE A 18 -19.59 2.89 19.92
CA PHE A 18 -19.99 1.70 19.15
C PHE A 18 -19.82 1.90 17.65
N ILE A 19 -20.21 3.07 17.12
CA ILE A 19 -20.01 3.39 15.70
C ILE A 19 -18.51 3.37 15.36
N ALA A 20 -17.67 3.99 16.20
CA ALA A 20 -16.22 4.01 16.02
C ALA A 20 -15.63 2.60 16.11
N LEU A 21 -16.07 1.77 17.06
CA LEU A 21 -15.64 0.39 17.20
C LEU A 21 -15.94 -0.40 15.93
N VAL A 22 -17.17 -0.32 15.43
CA VAL A 22 -17.58 -0.99 14.18
C VAL A 22 -16.82 -0.44 12.98
N ALA A 23 -16.67 0.87 12.84
CA ALA A 23 -15.94 1.49 11.73
C ALA A 23 -14.46 1.09 11.72
N VAL A 24 -13.82 1.04 12.88
CA VAL A 24 -12.42 0.61 13.03
C VAL A 24 -12.26 -0.87 12.69
N SER A 25 -13.17 -1.73 13.16
CA SER A 25 -13.15 -3.15 12.81
C SER A 25 -13.45 -3.37 11.33
N ALA A 26 -14.39 -2.62 10.75
CA ALA A 26 -14.77 -2.74 9.34
C ALA A 26 -13.68 -2.22 8.39
N ARG A 27 -12.87 -1.25 8.82
CA ARG A 27 -11.80 -0.66 8.00
C ARG A 27 -10.84 -1.72 7.43
N ILE A 28 -10.51 -2.74 8.21
CA ILE A 28 -9.60 -3.84 7.82
C ILE A 28 -10.16 -4.62 6.61
N PHE A 29 -11.47 -4.63 6.46
CA PHE A 29 -12.16 -5.33 5.37
C PHE A 29 -12.49 -4.40 4.18
N LEU A 30 -12.16 -3.10 4.26
CA LEU A 30 -12.50 -2.16 3.20
C LEU A 30 -11.51 -2.34 2.03
N PRO A 31 -11.97 -2.46 0.76
CA PRO A 31 -11.09 -2.70 -0.39
C PRO A 31 -9.95 -1.68 -0.55
N SER A 32 -10.14 -0.47 -0.04
CA SER A 32 -9.13 0.59 -0.01
C SER A 32 -8.00 0.37 0.99
N ASP A 33 -8.18 -0.44 2.04
CA ASP A 33 -7.12 -0.79 3.01
C ASP A 33 -6.06 -1.70 2.37
N MET A 34 -6.43 -2.43 1.31
CA MET A 34 -5.51 -3.23 0.47
C MET A 34 -5.08 -2.51 -0.82
N ALA A 35 -5.43 -1.23 -0.99
CA ALA A 35 -5.19 -0.51 -2.25
C ALA A 35 -3.78 0.08 -2.40
N ALA A 36 -2.86 -0.19 -1.46
CA ALA A 36 -1.44 0.12 -1.65
C ALA A 36 -0.76 -1.08 -2.34
N PRO A 37 -0.30 -0.93 -3.60
CA PRO A 37 0.48 -1.97 -4.24
C PRO A 37 1.74 -2.21 -3.41
N ALA A 38 2.05 -3.47 -3.12
CA ALA A 38 3.37 -3.84 -2.63
C ALA A 38 4.42 -3.26 -3.59
N PRO A 39 5.56 -2.74 -3.11
CA PRO A 39 6.63 -2.29 -3.98
C PRO A 39 7.00 -3.42 -4.95
N ILE A 40 6.68 -3.23 -6.23
CA ILE A 40 7.41 -3.90 -7.30
C ILE A 40 8.64 -3.04 -7.54
N GLU A 41 9.69 -3.27 -6.75
CA GLU A 41 10.99 -3.21 -7.39
C GLU A 41 10.85 -4.15 -8.59
N GLU A 42 10.97 -3.60 -9.79
CA GLU A 42 11.43 -4.42 -10.89
C GLU A 42 12.77 -4.95 -10.38
N VAL A 43 12.77 -6.16 -9.82
CA VAL A 43 13.97 -6.99 -9.74
C VAL A 43 14.27 -7.38 -11.19
N GLY A 44 14.56 -6.36 -11.99
CA GLY A 44 15.49 -6.42 -13.08
C GLY A 44 16.81 -6.73 -12.41
N VAL A 45 17.01 -8.02 -12.11
CA VAL A 45 18.27 -8.65 -12.43
C VAL A 45 18.71 -8.02 -13.74
N SER A 46 19.72 -7.16 -13.67
CA SER A 46 20.46 -6.74 -14.83
C SER A 46 21.10 -8.01 -15.37
N VAL A 47 20.34 -8.76 -16.17
CA VAL A 47 20.84 -9.88 -16.94
C VAL A 47 21.97 -9.28 -17.76
N PRO A 48 23.24 -9.63 -17.50
CA PRO A 48 24.30 -9.17 -18.36
C PRO A 48 24.02 -9.82 -19.71
N ALA A 49 23.64 -9.00 -20.70
CA ALA A 49 23.51 -9.44 -22.07
C ALA A 49 24.85 -10.07 -22.46
N THR A 50 24.82 -11.40 -22.52
CA THR A 50 25.91 -12.28 -22.91
C THR A 50 26.33 -11.89 -24.34
N PRO A 51 27.61 -12.02 -24.69
CA PRO A 51 28.35 -11.09 -25.54
C PRO A 51 27.82 -11.08 -26.97
N ALA A 52 27.49 -9.87 -27.45
CA ALA A 52 27.36 -9.63 -28.88
C ALA A 52 28.74 -9.82 -29.51
N VAL A 53 28.98 -10.99 -30.10
CA VAL A 53 29.97 -11.18 -31.15
C VAL A 53 29.31 -10.78 -32.47
N PRO A 54 29.66 -9.63 -33.07
CA PRO A 54 29.56 -9.46 -34.50
C PRO A 54 30.86 -9.89 -35.20
N PRO A 55 30.73 -10.41 -36.44
CA PRO A 55 31.79 -11.09 -37.17
C PRO A 55 32.73 -10.11 -37.88
N ALA A 56 33.89 -10.63 -38.29
CA ALA A 56 34.79 -10.12 -39.34
C ALA A 56 35.69 -8.90 -38.97
N VAL A 57 37.00 -9.14 -38.78
CA VAL A 57 38.08 -9.02 -39.79
C VAL A 57 38.63 -7.59 -39.92
N ASN A 58 39.86 -7.37 -39.43
CA ASN A 58 40.87 -6.52 -40.09
C ASN A 58 42.33 -6.80 -39.63
N ASN A 59 42.79 -8.05 -39.75
CA ASN A 59 44.24 -8.27 -39.81
C ASN A 59 44.74 -7.98 -41.24
N SER A 60 45.15 -6.74 -41.49
CA SER A 60 45.99 -6.30 -42.61
C SER A 60 46.48 -4.90 -42.22
N ALA A 61 47.76 -4.58 -42.03
CA ALA A 61 49.03 -5.23 -42.24
C ALA A 61 50.07 -4.49 -41.38
N SER A 62 51.28 -5.06 -41.34
CA SER A 62 52.59 -4.51 -40.90
C SER A 62 52.72 -3.02 -40.60
#